data_AF-A0A368GPB3-F1
#
_entry.id   AF-A0A368GPB3-F1
#
_cell.length_a   1.000
_cell.length_b   1.000
_cell.length_c   1.000
_cell.angle_alpha   90.00
_cell.angle_beta   90.00
_cell.angle_gamma   90.00
#
_symmetry.space_group_name_H-M   'P 1'
#
loop_
_entity.id
_entity.type
_entity.pdbx_description
1 polymer ?
#
loop_
_entity_poly.entity_id
_entity_poly.type
_entity_poly.pdbx_seq_one_letter_code
_entity_poly.pdbx_strand_id
1 'polypeptide(L)'
;MLKVKQGRLLHTIIHTMRQQRQEYDAHGHIKKKKFTAYSVEDWLMQAFLSAIGAADKVLGDKIPDYNSMIIIELKKTPAWSVQVFYKKDRNQGAVDITQHVRGCKSSPCPYEYFLWCCDDYITEDVSKACAEEYYGNQYNH
;
A
#
# COMPACT_ATOMS: atom_id res chain seq x y z
N MET A 1 3.88 14.61 7.00
CA MET A 1 4.98 14.15 6.12
C MET A 1 4.65 12.86 5.34
N LEU A 2 4.12 11.80 5.97
CA LEU A 2 3.79 10.54 5.28
C LEU A 2 2.65 10.69 4.25
N LYS A 3 1.59 11.45 4.56
CA LYS A 3 0.49 11.71 3.63
C LYS A 3 0.95 12.37 2.32
N VAL A 4 1.92 13.27 2.38
CA VAL A 4 2.49 13.98 1.22
C VAL A 4 3.42 13.09 0.38
N LYS A 5 4.25 12.25 1.01
CA LYS A 5 5.30 11.49 0.32
C LYS A 5 4.77 10.28 -0.46
N GLN A 6 3.88 9.50 0.14
CA GLN A 6 3.39 8.24 -0.45
C GLN A 6 1.87 8.18 -0.63
N GLY A 7 1.13 9.19 -0.15
CA GLY A 7 -0.33 9.18 -0.19
C GLY A 7 -0.89 9.01 -1.61
N ARG A 8 -0.21 9.57 -2.63
CA ARG A 8 -0.59 9.37 -4.03
C ARG A 8 -0.36 7.95 -4.54
N LEU A 9 0.74 7.30 -4.16
CA LEU A 9 1.02 5.92 -4.56
C LEU A 9 0.00 4.97 -3.94
N LEU A 10 -0.25 5.11 -2.64
CA LEU A 10 -1.23 4.31 -1.92
C LEU A 10 -2.65 4.54 -2.44
N HIS A 11 -3.02 5.80 -2.69
CA HIS A 11 -4.29 6.15 -3.36
C HIS A 11 -4.41 5.45 -4.71
N THR A 12 -3.37 5.53 -5.54
CA THR A 12 -3.37 4.93 -6.88
C THR A 12 -3.57 3.41 -6.81
N ILE A 13 -2.90 2.74 -5.88
CA ILE A 13 -3.02 1.29 -5.67
C ILE A 13 -4.44 0.92 -5.22
N ILE A 14 -4.97 1.61 -4.21
CA ILE A 14 -6.33 1.37 -3.70
C ILE A 14 -7.38 1.64 -4.78
N HIS A 15 -7.25 2.75 -5.50
CA HIS A 15 -8.14 3.12 -6.59
C HIS A 15 -8.10 2.07 -7.71
N THR A 16 -6.92 1.62 -8.09
CA THR A 16 -6.74 0.55 -9.09
C THR A 16 -7.45 -0.74 -8.65
N MET A 17 -7.31 -1.15 -7.39
CA MET A 17 -8.00 -2.34 -6.88
C MET A 17 -9.52 -2.18 -6.88
N ARG A 18 -10.05 -0.99 -6.54
CA ARG A 18 -11.49 -0.69 -6.63
C ARG A 18 -12.00 -0.82 -8.05
N GLN A 19 -11.29 -0.23 -9.02
CA GLN A 19 -11.65 -0.33 -10.43
C GLN A 19 -11.60 -1.77 -10.95
N GLN A 20 -10.55 -2.51 -10.61
CA GLN A 20 -10.40 -3.92 -11.00
C GLN A 20 -11.52 -4.81 -10.45
N ARG A 21 -11.91 -4.59 -9.19
CA ARG A 21 -13.07 -5.27 -8.60
C ARG A 21 -14.36 -4.92 -9.35
N GLN A 22 -14.63 -3.63 -9.57
CA GLN A 22 -15.83 -3.17 -10.26
C GLN A 22 -15.91 -3.73 -11.70
N GLU A 23 -14.79 -3.75 -12.42
CA GLU A 23 -14.71 -4.31 -13.76
C GLU A 23 -15.00 -5.82 -13.76
N TYR A 24 -14.40 -6.56 -12.81
CA TYR A 24 -14.65 -7.98 -12.67
C TYR A 24 -16.11 -8.27 -12.27
N ASP A 25 -16.66 -7.54 -11.31
CA ASP A 25 -18.04 -7.71 -10.86
C ASP A 25 -19.04 -7.40 -12.01
N ALA A 26 -18.71 -6.48 -12.93
CA ALA A 26 -19.55 -6.14 -14.08
C ALA A 26 -19.40 -7.08 -15.28
N HIS A 27 -18.22 -7.69 -15.49
CA HIS A 27 -17.89 -8.40 -16.75
C HIS A 27 -17.39 -9.83 -16.56
N GLY A 28 -17.19 -10.28 -15.32
CA GLY A 28 -16.60 -11.58 -14.98
C GLY A 28 -15.09 -11.69 -15.25
N HIS A 29 -14.44 -10.62 -15.71
CA HIS A 29 -13.00 -10.57 -15.99
C HIS A 29 -12.47 -9.12 -15.97
N ILE A 30 -11.17 -8.99 -15.75
CA ILE A 30 -10.43 -7.72 -15.84
C ILE A 30 -9.75 -7.67 -17.22
N LYS A 31 -10.16 -6.76 -18.11
CA LYS A 31 -9.68 -6.67 -19.50
C LYS A 31 -8.31 -6.02 -19.61
N LYS A 32 -7.94 -5.10 -18.70
CA LYS A 32 -6.68 -4.34 -18.78
C LYS A 32 -5.86 -4.41 -17.48
N LYS A 33 -4.52 -4.45 -17.63
CA LYS A 33 -3.51 -4.34 -16.56
C LYS A 33 -3.74 -5.26 -15.35
N LYS A 34 -3.56 -6.58 -15.55
CA LYS A 34 -3.51 -7.57 -14.45
C LYS A 34 -2.26 -7.44 -13.59
N PHE A 35 -1.24 -6.75 -14.09
CA PHE A 35 0.03 -6.52 -13.42
C PHE A 35 0.47 -5.07 -13.64
N THR A 36 0.88 -4.42 -12.56
CA THR A 36 1.42 -3.05 -12.56
C THR A 36 2.66 -3.06 -11.68
N ALA A 37 3.77 -2.55 -12.20
CA ALA A 37 5.01 -2.40 -11.46
C ALA A 37 5.37 -0.92 -11.32
N TYR A 38 5.82 -0.53 -10.13
CA TYR A 38 6.32 0.81 -9.84
C TYR A 38 7.78 0.67 -9.41
N SER A 39 8.69 1.27 -10.18
CA SER A 39 10.09 1.42 -9.75
C SER A 39 10.21 2.68 -8.92
N VAL A 40 10.71 2.53 -7.70
CA VAL A 40 10.72 3.60 -6.70
C VAL A 40 12.02 3.56 -5.89
N GLU A 41 12.31 4.65 -5.20
CA GLU A 41 13.42 4.74 -4.26
C GLU A 41 13.07 4.10 -2.90
N ASP A 42 14.11 3.72 -2.14
CA ASP A 42 14.05 3.09 -0.83
C ASP A 42 13.17 3.85 0.19
N TRP A 43 13.27 5.17 0.24
CA TRP A 43 12.49 6.01 1.15
C TRP A 43 10.99 5.95 0.85
N LEU A 44 10.59 5.75 -0.42
CA LEU A 44 9.19 5.62 -0.78
C LEU A 44 8.65 4.25 -0.40
N MET A 45 9.47 3.20 -0.54
CA MET A 45 9.12 1.86 -0.05
C MET A 45 8.97 1.83 1.47
N GLN A 46 9.90 2.45 2.21
CA GLN A 46 9.81 2.58 3.66
C GLN A 46 8.55 3.32 4.07
N ALA A 47 8.27 4.46 3.43
CA ALA A 47 7.09 5.26 3.73
C ALA A 47 5.78 4.51 3.40
N PHE A 48 5.76 3.71 2.33
CA PHE A 48 4.64 2.82 2.02
C PHE A 48 4.44 1.75 3.09
N LEU A 49 5.50 1.07 3.52
CA LEU A 49 5.45 0.07 4.60
C LEU A 49 4.98 0.69 5.91
N SER A 50 5.39 1.93 6.23
CA SER A 50 4.89 2.66 7.39
C SER A 50 3.41 3.00 7.25
N ALA A 51 2.96 3.43 6.07
CA ALA A 51 1.57 3.77 5.82
C ALA A 51 0.64 2.57 6.04
N ILE A 52 1.02 1.38 5.56
CA ILE A 52 0.25 0.15 5.75
C ILE A 52 0.47 -0.49 7.13
N GLY A 53 1.34 0.07 7.98
CA GLY A 53 1.60 -0.43 9.34
C GLY A 53 2.55 -1.62 9.45
N ALA A 54 3.25 -1.97 8.37
CA ALA A 54 4.12 -3.15 8.32
C ALA A 54 5.62 -2.84 8.53
N ALA A 55 6.04 -1.56 8.53
CA ALA A 55 7.45 -1.16 8.56
C ALA A 55 8.25 -1.81 9.69
N ASP A 56 7.80 -1.70 10.95
CA ASP A 56 8.57 -2.20 12.10
C ASP A 56 8.81 -3.71 12.05
N LYS A 57 7.86 -4.46 11.51
CA LYS A 57 7.97 -5.92 11.38
C LYS A 57 8.81 -6.36 10.20
N VAL A 58 8.80 -5.58 9.13
CA VAL A 58 9.48 -5.91 7.87
C VAL A 58 10.93 -5.43 7.88
N LEU A 59 11.16 -4.20 8.33
CA LEU A 59 12.43 -3.50 8.27
C LEU A 59 13.12 -3.40 9.63
N GLY A 60 12.35 -3.31 10.73
CA GLY A 60 12.89 -2.88 12.02
C GLY A 60 13.56 -1.52 11.89
N ASP A 61 14.81 -1.40 12.36
CA ASP A 61 15.60 -0.16 12.29
C ASP A 61 16.36 0.03 10.96
N LYS A 62 16.07 -0.79 9.95
CA LYS A 62 16.78 -0.79 8.66
C LYS A 62 16.01 -0.07 7.57
N ILE A 63 16.70 0.23 6.47
CA ILE A 63 16.10 0.65 5.21
C ILE A 63 15.88 -0.56 4.28
N PRO A 64 14.99 -0.46 3.28
CA PRO A 64 14.82 -1.50 2.27
C PRO A 64 16.12 -1.81 1.53
N ASP A 65 16.43 -3.10 1.35
CA ASP A 65 17.61 -3.53 0.61
C ASP A 65 17.45 -3.30 -0.91
N TYR A 66 18.57 -3.31 -1.62
CA TYR A 66 18.59 -3.21 -3.07
C TYR A 66 17.79 -4.36 -3.73
N ASN A 67 16.92 -4.01 -4.69
CA ASN A 67 16.02 -4.96 -5.35
C ASN A 67 15.03 -5.63 -4.38
N SER A 68 14.68 -4.94 -3.30
CA SER A 68 13.52 -5.31 -2.51
C SER A 68 12.22 -5.03 -3.29
N MET A 69 11.17 -5.78 -2.99
CA MET A 69 9.86 -5.61 -3.61
C MET A 69 8.74 -5.75 -2.59
N ILE A 70 7.71 -4.93 -2.76
CA ILE A 70 6.41 -5.08 -2.10
C ILE A 70 5.44 -5.56 -3.17
N ILE A 71 4.87 -6.74 -2.97
CA ILE A 71 3.95 -7.37 -3.91
C ILE A 71 2.58 -7.36 -3.27
N ILE A 72 1.58 -6.84 -3.97
CA ILE A 72 0.21 -6.80 -3.48
C ILE A 72 -0.69 -7.52 -4.49
N GLU A 73 -1.36 -8.56 -4.03
CA GLU A 73 -2.21 -9.40 -4.86
C GLU A 73 -3.67 -9.21 -4.47
N LEU A 74 -4.50 -8.81 -5.43
CA LEU A 74 -5.96 -8.83 -5.31
C LEU A 74 -6.48 -10.17 -5.84
N LYS A 75 -7.17 -10.94 -4.99
CA LYS A 75 -7.67 -12.28 -5.32
C LYS A 75 -9.18 -12.38 -5.14
N LYS A 76 -9.80 -13.25 -5.94
CA LYS A 76 -11.22 -13.60 -5.84
C LYS A 76 -11.36 -15.11 -5.59
N THR A 77 -11.62 -15.53 -4.33
CA THR A 77 -11.88 -16.95 -4.00
C THR A 77 -12.36 -17.14 -2.54
N PRO A 78 -13.61 -17.57 -2.26
CA PRO A 78 -14.86 -17.20 -2.95
C PRO A 78 -15.20 -15.71 -2.79
N ALA A 79 -14.57 -15.00 -1.85
CA ALA A 79 -14.71 -13.57 -1.63
C ALA A 79 -13.49 -12.80 -2.14
N TRP A 80 -13.59 -11.46 -2.21
CA TRP A 80 -12.46 -10.60 -2.53
C TRP A 80 -11.50 -10.51 -1.35
N SER A 81 -10.21 -10.68 -1.62
CA SER A 81 -9.16 -10.63 -0.60
C SER A 81 -7.86 -10.05 -1.15
N VAL A 82 -7.01 -9.58 -0.24
CA VAL A 82 -5.70 -8.99 -0.54
C VAL A 82 -4.64 -9.77 0.21
N GLN A 83 -3.52 -10.06 -0.46
CA GLN A 83 -2.30 -10.53 0.17
C GLN A 83 -1.16 -9.55 -0.14
N VAL A 84 -0.33 -9.30 0.87
CA VAL A 84 0.85 -8.46 0.75
C VAL A 84 2.07 -9.30 1.06
N PHE A 85 3.05 -9.28 0.16
CA PHE A 85 4.33 -9.95 0.34
C PHE A 85 5.46 -8.94 0.30
N TYR A 86 6.51 -9.23 1.06
CA TYR A 86 7.78 -8.51 0.99
C TYR A 86 8.88 -9.46 0.54
N LYS A 87 9.59 -9.08 -0.52
CA LYS A 87 10.85 -9.71 -0.93
C LYS A 87 11.97 -8.78 -0.53
N LYS A 88 12.87 -9.27 0.32
CA LYS A 88 13.98 -8.47 0.84
C LYS A 88 15.05 -8.20 -0.21
N ASP A 89 15.44 -9.23 -0.97
CA ASP A 89 16.48 -9.12 -1.98
C ASP A 89 16.30 -10.19 -3.07
N ARG A 90 17.23 -10.22 -4.04
CA ARG A 90 17.23 -11.21 -5.14
C ARG A 90 17.42 -12.66 -4.70
N ASN A 91 18.08 -12.89 -3.56
CA ASN A 91 18.49 -14.22 -3.08
C ASN A 91 17.39 -14.93 -2.27
N GLN A 92 16.44 -14.17 -1.72
CA GLN A 92 15.39 -14.70 -0.84
C GLN A 92 14.02 -14.73 -1.52
N GLY A 93 13.15 -15.65 -1.11
CA GLY A 93 11.75 -15.70 -1.51
C GLY A 93 10.95 -14.51 -0.98
N ALA A 94 9.76 -14.28 -1.54
CA ALA A 94 8.82 -13.32 -0.97
C ALA A 94 8.16 -13.92 0.28
N VAL A 95 8.07 -13.12 1.34
CA VAL A 95 7.44 -13.50 2.62
C VAL A 95 6.08 -12.83 2.73
N ASP A 96 5.06 -13.58 3.15
CA ASP A 96 3.73 -13.04 3.41
C ASP A 96 3.76 -12.14 4.65
N ILE A 97 3.41 -10.87 4.46
CA ILE A 97 3.37 -9.84 5.52
C ILE A 97 1.94 -9.34 5.76
N THR A 98 0.93 -10.01 5.23
CA THR A 98 -0.48 -9.57 5.23
C THR A 98 -0.99 -9.31 6.65
N GLN A 99 -0.64 -10.17 7.60
CA GLN A 99 -1.03 -10.04 9.01
C GLN A 99 -0.42 -8.82 9.73
N HIS A 100 0.59 -8.19 9.14
CA HIS A 100 1.23 -6.97 9.67
C HIS A 100 0.64 -5.71 9.05
N VAL A 101 -0.25 -5.84 8.07
CA VAL A 101 -0.98 -4.71 7.50
C VAL A 101 -2.05 -4.25 8.48
N ARG A 102 -2.14 -2.94 8.72
CA ARG A 102 -3.17 -2.34 9.57
C ARG A 102 -4.56 -2.76 9.08
N GLY A 103 -5.39 -3.24 10.01
CA GLY A 103 -6.74 -3.75 9.69
C GLY A 103 -6.79 -5.23 9.28
N CYS A 104 -5.67 -5.84 8.90
CA CYS A 104 -5.61 -7.24 8.52
C CYS A 104 -5.18 -8.13 9.70
N LYS A 105 -5.99 -9.14 10.04
CA LYS A 105 -5.72 -10.08 11.15
C LYS A 105 -5.25 -11.47 10.69
N SER A 106 -5.36 -11.75 9.39
CA SER A 106 -5.06 -13.04 8.79
C SER A 106 -4.61 -12.85 7.35
N SER A 107 -3.98 -13.89 6.80
CA SER A 107 -3.73 -14.01 5.36
C SER A 107 -4.59 -15.13 4.77
N PRO A 108 -5.34 -14.87 3.67
CA PRO A 108 -5.49 -13.59 2.99
C PRO A 108 -6.35 -12.60 3.81
N CYS A 109 -6.17 -11.31 3.56
CA CYS A 109 -6.94 -10.25 4.23
C CYS A 109 -8.24 -9.96 3.47
N PRO A 110 -9.41 -9.93 4.12
CA PRO A 110 -10.64 -9.47 3.48
C PRO A 110 -10.47 -8.08 2.86
N TYR A 111 -10.91 -7.92 1.62
CA TYR A 111 -10.70 -6.71 0.82
C TYR A 111 -11.11 -5.42 1.54
N GLU A 112 -12.28 -5.41 2.19
CA GLU A 112 -12.79 -4.22 2.88
C GLU A 112 -11.89 -3.77 4.03
N TYR A 113 -11.29 -4.72 4.76
CA TYR A 113 -10.37 -4.38 5.85
C TYR A 113 -9.05 -3.82 5.34
N PHE A 114 -8.57 -4.30 4.19
CA PHE A 114 -7.40 -3.71 3.54
C PHE A 114 -7.68 -2.27 3.09
N LEU A 115 -8.86 -1.98 2.53
CA LEU A 115 -9.19 -0.63 2.08
C LEU A 115 -9.21 0.41 3.20
N TRP A 116 -9.57 0.01 4.43
CA TRP A 116 -9.62 0.89 5.59
C TRP A 116 -8.28 1.02 6.32
N CYS A 117 -7.21 0.36 5.85
CA CYS A 117 -5.93 0.35 6.55
C CYS A 117 -5.32 1.74 6.74
N CYS A 118 -5.69 2.69 5.88
CA CYS A 118 -4.79 3.76 5.52
C CYS A 118 -5.47 5.10 5.22
N ASP A 119 -6.71 5.31 5.65
CA ASP A 119 -7.45 6.55 5.37
C ASP A 119 -6.70 7.81 5.84
N ASP A 120 -5.99 7.74 6.97
CA ASP A 120 -5.15 8.84 7.49
C ASP A 120 -3.91 9.15 6.64
N TYR A 121 -3.52 8.22 5.76
CA TYR A 121 -2.29 8.28 4.95
C TYR A 121 -2.56 8.47 3.46
N ILE A 122 -3.83 8.52 3.05
CA ILE A 122 -4.24 8.72 1.66
C ILE A 122 -4.50 10.21 1.40
N THR A 123 -4.01 10.73 0.28
CA THR A 123 -4.42 12.03 -0.25
C THR A 123 -4.52 11.98 -1.76
N GLU A 124 -5.57 12.61 -2.30
CA GLU A 124 -5.75 12.82 -3.73
C GLU A 124 -5.06 14.10 -4.20
N ASP A 125 -4.99 15.09 -3.31
CA ASP A 125 -4.37 16.39 -3.56
C ASP A 125 -3.13 16.54 -2.69
N VAL A 126 -1.97 16.27 -3.29
CA VAL A 126 -0.67 16.41 -2.64
C VAL A 126 -0.40 17.88 -2.30
N SER A 127 -0.79 18.82 -3.16
CA SER A 127 -0.55 20.25 -2.96
C SER A 127 -1.34 20.79 -1.77
N LYS A 128 -2.61 20.38 -1.64
CA LYS A 128 -3.44 20.72 -0.48
C LYS A 128 -2.91 20.09 0.81
N ALA A 129 -2.49 18.82 0.76
CA ALA A 129 -1.89 18.15 1.92
C ALA A 129 -0.56 18.83 2.35
N CYS A 130 0.24 19.31 1.40
CA CYS A 130 1.44 20.12 1.69
C CYS A 130 1.08 21.44 2.38
N ALA A 131 0.03 22.13 1.92
CA ALA A 131 -0.39 23.41 2.47
C ALA A 131 -0.96 23.29 3.88
N GLU A 132 -1.77 22.26 4.16
CA GLU A 132 -2.32 21.99 5.51
C GLU A 132 -1.21 21.74 6.55
N GLU A 133 -0.17 20.98 6.20
CA GLU A 133 1.01 20.78 7.07
C GLU A 133 1.77 22.10 7.33
N TYR A 134 1.78 23.03 6.37
CA TYR A 134 2.45 24.32 6.50
C TYR A 134 1.74 25.24 7.49
N TYR A 135 0.39 25.30 7.44
CA TYR A 135 -0.39 26.13 8.35
C TYR A 135 -0.46 25.55 9.77
N GLY A 136 -0.52 24.23 9.95
CA GLY A 136 -0.51 23.59 11.28
C GLY A 136 0.78 23.85 12.09
N ASN A 137 1.90 24.11 11.41
CA ASN A 137 3.18 24.43 12.05
C ASN A 137 3.35 25.93 12.38
N GLN A 138 2.54 26.83 11.81
CA GLN A 138 2.62 28.27 12.09
C GLN A 138 1.90 28.71 13.37
N TYR A 139 1.03 27.87 13.94
CA TYR A 139 0.24 28.20 15.14
C TYR A 139 0.69 27.48 16.42
N ASN A 140 1.83 26.77 16.37
CA ASN A 140 2.42 26.05 17.52
C ASN A 140 3.78 26.64 17.95
N HIS A 141 3.91 27.98 17.93
CA HIS A 141 5.03 28.72 18.51
C HIS A 141 4.53 29.71 19.57
#